data_AF-A0A920SHA8-F1
#
_entry.id   AF-A0A920SHA8-F1
#
_cell.length_a   1.000
_cell.length_b   1.000
_cell.length_c   1.000
_cell.angle_alpha   90.00
_cell.angle_beta   90.00
_cell.angle_gamma   90.00
#
_symmetry.space_group_name_H-M   'P 1'
#
loop_
_entity.id
_entity.type
_entity.pdbx_description
1 polymer ?
#
loop_
_entity_poly.entity_id
_entity_poly.type
_entity_poly.pdbx_seq_one_letter_code
_entity_poly.pdbx_strand_id
1 'polypeptide(L)' 'MSDLTITLPDGSSRILPEGSTGLDLAAHIGPGLAKAAVIVSVGGEGRDLNRALGR' A
#
# COMPACT_ATOMS: atom_id res chain seq x y z
N MET A 1 11.63 13.78 5.45
CA MET A 1 10.92 12.72 4.70
C MET A 1 9.45 12.97 4.94
N SER A 2 8.66 13.09 3.89
CA SER A 2 7.21 13.27 4.00
C SER A 2 6.56 11.91 4.26
N ASP A 3 5.44 11.93 4.97
CA ASP A 3 4.65 10.74 5.23
C ASP A 3 3.44 10.69 4.29
N LEU A 4 3.05 9.47 3.89
CA LEU A 4 1.85 9.15 3.13
C LEU A 4 0.84 8.44 4.04
N THR A 5 -0.34 9.03 4.18
CA THR A 5 -1.46 8.40 4.88
C THR A 5 -2.34 7.64 3.90
N ILE A 6 -2.54 6.35 4.13
CA ILE A 6 -3.39 5.48 3.33
C ILE A 6 -4.56 5.00 4.15
N THR A 7 -5.77 5.20 3.63
CA THR A 7 -7.00 4.67 4.22
C THR A 7 -7.36 3.34 3.56
N LEU A 8 -7.59 2.31 4.36
CA LEU A 8 -7.97 0.97 3.92
C LEU A 8 -9.51 0.84 3.86
N PRO A 9 -10.05 -0.18 3.16
CA PRO A 9 -11.49 -0.37 3.02
C PRO A 9 -12.24 -0.61 4.34
N ASP A 10 -11.55 -1.02 5.39
CA ASP A 10 -12.08 -1.18 6.75
C ASP A 10 -12.14 0.13 7.55
N GLY A 11 -11.73 1.26 6.94
CA GLY A 11 -11.66 2.58 7.56
C GLY A 11 -10.39 2.84 8.37
N SER A 12 -9.52 1.84 8.55
CA SER A 12 -8.24 2.03 9.22
C SER A 12 -7.28 2.85 8.36
N SER A 13 -6.32 3.54 9.00
CA SER A 13 -5.29 4.29 8.31
C SER A 13 -3.90 3.74 8.60
N ARG A 14 -3.03 3.76 7.58
CA ARG A 14 -1.61 3.41 7.67
C ARG A 14 -0.76 4.60 7.28
N ILE A 15 0.34 4.79 7.99
CA ILE A 15 1.33 5.83 7.69
C ILE A 15 2.55 5.10 7.13
N LEU A 16 2.97 5.52 5.94
CA LEU A 16 4.14 4.99 5.25
C LEU A 16 5.01 6.15 4.77
N PRO A 17 6.33 5.96 4.59
CA PRO A 17 7.15 6.95 3.92
C PRO A 17 6.61 7.31 2.53
N GLU A 18 6.77 8.56 2.12
CA GLU A 18 6.50 8.95 0.74
C GLU A 18 7.34 8.10 -0.24
N GLY A 19 6.74 7.69 -1.35
CA GLY A 19 7.35 6.78 -2.31
C GLY A 19 7.14 5.29 -2.00
N SER A 20 6.54 4.94 -0.85
CA SER A 20 6.15 3.57 -0.55
C SER A 20 5.18 2.99 -1.59
N THR A 21 5.29 1.68 -1.74
CA THR A 21 4.63 0.87 -2.76
C THR A 21 3.51 0.02 -2.16
N GLY A 22 2.72 -0.63 -3.03
CA GLY A 22 1.70 -1.59 -2.59
C GLY A 22 2.31 -2.76 -1.81
N LEU A 23 3.53 -3.19 -2.17
CA LEU A 23 4.26 -4.23 -1.47
C LEU A 23 4.66 -3.80 -0.05
N ASP A 24 5.12 -2.56 0.12
CA ASP A 24 5.49 -2.01 1.43
C ASP A 24 4.27 -1.96 2.36
N LEU A 25 3.13 -1.51 1.84
CA LEU A 25 1.86 -1.52 2.59
C LEU A 25 1.46 -2.95 3.00
N ALA A 26 1.55 -3.91 2.08
CA ALA A 26 1.24 -5.31 2.37
C ALA A 26 2.18 -5.89 3.44
N ALA A 27 3.48 -5.60 3.37
CA ALA A 27 4.47 -6.02 4.36
C ALA A 27 4.23 -5.38 5.73
N HIS A 28 3.80 -4.11 5.76
CA HIS A 28 3.43 -3.41 6.99
C HIS A 28 2.19 -4.03 7.66
N ILE A 29 1.26 -4.61 6.89
CA ILE A 29 0.10 -5.34 7.44
C ILE A 29 0.53 -6.73 7.93
N GLY A 30 1.36 -7.44 7.16
CA GLY A 30 1.98 -8.67 7.60
C GLY A 30 2.63 -9.48 6.48
N PRO A 31 3.62 -10.33 6.82
CA PRO A 31 4.42 -11.06 5.82
C PRO A 31 3.60 -12.03 4.98
N GLY A 32 2.52 -12.60 5.54
CA GLY A 32 1.60 -13.47 4.79
C GLY A 32 0.88 -12.73 3.67
N LEU A 33 0.43 -11.50 3.92
CA LEU A 33 -0.22 -10.68 2.90
C LEU A 33 0.79 -10.23 1.84
N ALA A 34 1.98 -9.78 2.24
CA ALA A 34 3.04 -9.40 1.30
C ALA A 34 3.39 -10.52 0.32
N LYS A 35 3.43 -11.77 0.82
CA LYS A 35 3.69 -12.96 0.00
C LYS A 35 2.53 -13.30 -0.94
N ALA A 36 1.29 -13.06 -0.50
CA ALA A 36 0.08 -13.42 -1.25
C ALA A 36 -0.38 -12.31 -2.22
N ALA A 37 0.07 -11.07 -2.02
CA ALA A 37 -0.35 -9.92 -2.82
C ALA A 37 0.12 -10.07 -4.27
N VAL A 38 -0.76 -9.70 -5.21
CA VAL A 38 -0.47 -9.68 -6.66
C VAL A 38 -0.70 -8.29 -7.24
N ILE A 39 -1.70 -7.58 -6.75
CA ILE A 39 -2.09 -6.25 -7.23
C ILE A 39 -2.55 -5.39 -6.04
N VAL A 40 -2.35 -4.09 -6.12
CA VAL A 40 -2.97 -3.12 -5.19
C VAL A 40 -4.05 -2.35 -5.92
N SER A 41 -5.22 -2.17 -5.29
CA SER A 41 -6.29 -1.34 -5.83
C SER A 41 -6.25 0.05 -5.20
N VAL A 42 -6.13 1.08 -6.03
CA VAL A 42 -6.12 2.49 -5.61
C VAL A 42 -7.24 3.20 -6.34
N GLY A 43 -8.25 3.69 -5.60
CA GLY A 43 -9.42 4.34 -6.21
C GLY A 43 -10.22 3.42 -7.14
N GLY A 44 -10.15 2.10 -6.95
CA GLY A 44 -10.79 1.11 -7.82
C GLY A 44 -9.94 0.66 -9.02
N GLU A 45 -8.77 1.25 -9.24
CA GLU A 45 -7.85 0.88 -10.31
C GLU A 45 -6.74 -0.05 -9.78
N GLY A 46 -6.53 -1.18 -10.45
CA GLY A 46 -5.44 -2.09 -10.15
C GLY A 46 -4.08 -1.54 -10.60
N ARG A 47 -3.09 -1.56 -9.70
CA ARG A 47 -1.72 -1.06 -9.93
C ARG A 47 -0.68 -2.11 -9.50
N ASP A 48 0.49 -2.04 -10.13
CA ASP A 48 1.64 -2.89 -9.79
C ASP A 48 2.09 -2.66 -8.35
N LEU A 49 2.46 -3.75 -7.66
CA LEU A 49 2.89 -3.70 -6.25
C LEU A 49 4.17 -2.91 -6.03
N ASN A 50 5.03 -2.77 -7.04
CA ASN A 50 6.30 -2.03 -6.98
C ASN A 50 6.14 -0.57 -7.45
N ARG A 51 4.94 -0.17 -7.90
CA ARG A 51 4.65 1.23 -8.21
C ARG A 51 4.38 1.99 -6.90
N ALA A 52 4.94 3.19 -6.75
CA ALA A 52 4.64 3.99 -5.56
C ALA A 52 3.20 4.50 -5.57
N LEU A 53 2.61 4.62 -4.38
CA LEU A 53 1.19 4.91 -4.18
C LEU A 53 0.87 6.42 -4.25
N GLY A 54 1.81 7.28 -3.87
CA GLY A 54 1.60 8.74 -3.81
C GLY A 54 1.66 9.48 -5.16
N ARG A 55 1.60 8.78 -6.30
CA ARG A 55 1.73 9.35 -7.66
C ARG A 55 0.76 8.77 -8.68
#